data_AF-A0A168GL81-F1
#
_entry.id   AF-A0A168GL81-F1
#
_cell.length_a   1.000
_cell.length_b   1.000
_cell.length_c   1.000
_cell.angle_alpha   90.00
_cell.angle_beta   90.00
_cell.angle_gamma   90.00
#
_symmetry.space_group_name_H-M   'P 1'
#
loop_
_entity.id
_entity.type
_entity.pdbx_description
1 polymer ?
#
loop_
_entity_poly.entity_id
_entity_poly.type
_entity_poly.pdbx_seq_one_letter_code
_entity_poly.pdbx_strand_id
1 'polypeptide(L)'
;MVTPVFNINYQKAWMCVKRALPNHVPVGQATHVFRHTFASHFMMNGGDILVLQRILGHQKIGQTMAYSHFAPEHLIQAVEPNPLEN
;
A
#
# COMPACT_ATOMS: atom_id res chain seq x y z
N MET A 1 26.98 -15.13 -7.94
CA MET A 1 25.68 -15.39 -7.28
C MET A 1 25.45 -14.28 -6.27
N VAL A 2 24.42 -13.47 -6.44
CA VAL A 2 24.02 -12.47 -5.44
C VAL A 2 23.35 -13.19 -4.27
N THR A 3 23.89 -13.05 -3.07
CA THR A 3 23.25 -13.53 -1.85
C THR A 3 21.93 -12.77 -1.64
N PRO A 4 20.80 -13.47 -1.38
CA PRO A 4 19.57 -12.78 -1.05
C PRO A 4 19.74 -11.97 0.24
N VAL A 5 19.34 -10.69 0.19
CA VAL A 5 19.37 -9.78 1.35
C VAL A 5 18.51 -10.30 2.51
N PHE A 6 17.49 -11.11 2.20
CA PHE A 6 16.62 -11.76 3.19
C PHE A 6 16.53 -13.27 2.94
N ASN A 7 16.76 -14.07 3.98
CA ASN A 7 16.51 -15.52 3.99
C ASN A 7 15.20 -15.83 4.74
N ILE A 8 14.09 -15.31 4.22
CA ILE A 8 12.75 -15.56 4.76
C ILE A 8 11.93 -16.37 3.74
N ASN A 9 11.24 -17.39 4.22
CA ASN A 9 10.28 -18.15 3.43
C ASN A 9 8.84 -17.84 3.89
N TYR A 10 7.86 -18.19 3.05
CA TYR A 10 6.45 -17.93 3.33
C TYR A 10 6.00 -18.51 4.68
N GLN A 11 6.45 -19.71 5.05
CA GLN A 11 6.07 -20.37 6.31
C GLN A 11 6.48 -19.55 7.53
N LYS A 12 7.71 -19.01 7.54
CA LYS A 12 8.20 -18.15 8.63
C LYS A 12 7.39 -16.85 8.72
N ALA A 13 7.15 -16.19 7.58
CA ALA A 13 6.34 -14.97 7.54
C ALA A 13 4.90 -15.25 8.02
N TRP A 14 4.30 -16.34 7.56
CA TRP A 14 2.95 -16.77 7.95
C TRP A 14 2.84 -17.06 9.44
N MET A 15 3.80 -17.76 10.04
CA MET A 15 3.82 -18.01 11.49
C MET A 15 3.85 -16.72 12.30
N CYS A 16 4.70 -15.76 11.92
CA CYS A 16 4.77 -14.47 12.60
C CYS A 16 3.44 -13.71 12.51
N VAL A 17 2.84 -13.67 11.32
CA VAL A 17 1.55 -13.00 11.10
C VAL A 17 0.42 -13.68 11.86
N LYS A 18 0.34 -15.01 11.84
CA LYS A 18 -0.69 -15.76 12.58
C LYS A 18 -0.55 -15.62 14.09
N ARG A 19 0.67 -15.49 14.61
CA ARG A 19 0.90 -15.21 16.02
C ARG A 19 0.37 -13.82 16.42
N ALA A 20 0.56 -12.81 15.56
CA ALA A 20 0.11 -11.44 15.84
C ALA A 20 -1.38 -11.21 15.55
N LEU A 21 -1.92 -11.85 14.50
CA LEU A 21 -3.26 -11.67 13.94
C LEU A 21 -3.95 -13.01 13.69
N PRO A 22 -4.27 -13.80 14.73
CA PRO A 22 -4.71 -15.19 14.60
C PRO A 22 -5.98 -15.36 13.73
N ASN A 23 -6.95 -14.45 13.89
CA ASN A 23 -8.29 -14.54 13.28
C ASN A 23 -8.56 -13.48 12.20
N HIS A 24 -7.57 -12.65 11.85
CA HIS A 24 -7.79 -11.47 11.01
C HIS A 24 -7.15 -11.57 9.62
N VAL A 25 -6.54 -12.72 9.30
CA VAL A 25 -5.83 -12.92 8.03
C VAL A 25 -6.38 -14.14 7.29
N PRO A 26 -6.94 -13.95 6.08
CA PRO A 26 -7.40 -15.04 5.21
C PRO A 26 -6.26 -16.01 4.87
N VAL A 27 -6.64 -17.25 4.54
CA VAL A 27 -5.69 -18.28 4.12
C VAL A 27 -4.94 -17.80 2.88
N GLY A 28 -3.61 -17.92 2.88
CA GLY A 28 -2.76 -17.51 1.75
C GLY A 28 -2.39 -16.02 1.70
N GLN A 29 -2.93 -15.17 2.58
CA GLN A 29 -2.75 -13.71 2.48
C GLN A 29 -1.69 -13.12 3.42
N ALA A 30 -1.01 -13.95 4.22
CA ALA A 30 -0.13 -13.46 5.28
C ALA A 30 1.00 -12.53 4.81
N THR A 31 1.60 -12.81 3.65
CA THR A 31 2.65 -11.94 3.07
C THR A 31 2.10 -10.65 2.46
N HIS A 32 0.83 -10.65 2.05
CA HIS A 32 0.19 -9.50 1.42
C HIS A 32 -0.35 -8.49 2.44
N VAL A 33 -0.67 -8.92 3.67
CA VAL A 33 -1.20 -8.04 4.72
C VAL A 33 -0.30 -6.83 4.94
N PHE A 34 1.01 -7.01 5.06
CA PHE A 34 1.93 -5.88 5.27
C PHE A 34 1.93 -4.87 4.11
N ARG A 35 1.84 -5.36 2.86
CA ARG A 35 1.73 -4.52 1.67
C ARG A 35 0.44 -3.70 1.70
N HIS A 36 -0.68 -4.34 2.03
CA HIS A 36 -1.97 -3.67 2.13
C HIS A 36 -1.98 -2.64 3.27
N THR A 37 -1.46 -2.99 4.45
CA THR A 37 -1.34 -2.06 5.58
C THR A 37 -0.52 -0.84 5.21
N PHE A 38 0.66 -1.02 4.61
CA PHE A 38 1.50 0.09 4.14
C PHE A 38 0.74 0.98 3.15
N ALA A 39 0.14 0.38 2.12
CA ALA A 39 -0.56 1.12 1.06
C ALA A 39 -1.77 1.90 1.59
N SER A 40 -2.57 1.31 2.48
CA SER A 40 -3.70 1.98 3.14
C SER A 40 -3.22 3.19 3.95
N HIS A 41 -2.24 3.01 4.83
CA HIS A 41 -1.73 4.12 5.65
C HIS A 41 -1.04 5.20 4.82
N PHE A 42 -0.36 4.83 3.74
CA PHE A 42 0.24 5.80 2.81
C PHE A 42 -0.84 6.71 2.21
N MET A 43 -1.97 6.15 1.75
CA MET A 43 -3.07 6.94 1.20
C MET A 43 -3.81 7.74 2.28
N MET A 44 -4.06 7.16 3.47
CA MET A 44 -4.68 7.86 4.60
C MET A 44 -3.92 9.13 5.01
N ASN A 45 -2.59 9.11 4.86
CA ASN A 45 -1.73 10.24 5.18
C ASN A 45 -1.58 11.25 4.02
N GLY A 46 -2.46 11.20 3.00
CA GLY A 46 -2.44 12.14 1.87
C GLY A 46 -1.40 11.82 0.80
N GLY A 47 -0.93 10.57 0.73
CA GLY A 47 0.03 10.15 -0.28
C GLY A 47 -0.52 10.20 -1.71
N ASP A 48 0.35 10.48 -2.67
CA ASP A 48 0.01 10.46 -4.11
C ASP A 48 -0.14 9.03 -4.63
N ILE A 49 -1.28 8.73 -5.25
CA ILE A 49 -1.61 7.40 -5.79
C ILE A 49 -0.64 6.93 -6.89
N LEU A 50 -0.06 7.83 -7.68
CA LEU A 50 0.93 7.53 -8.70
C LEU A 50 2.29 7.22 -8.08
N VAL A 51 2.63 7.88 -6.97
CA VAL A 51 3.82 7.54 -6.17
C VAL A 51 3.64 6.15 -5.55
N LEU A 52 2.49 5.87 -4.95
CA LEU A 52 2.20 4.55 -4.40
C LEU A 52 2.28 3.45 -5.47
N GLN A 53 1.77 3.71 -6.69
CA GLN A 53 1.88 2.76 -7.81
C GLN A 53 3.34 2.37 -8.09
N ARG A 54 4.25 3.36 -8.12
CA ARG A 54 5.67 3.16 -8.37
C ARG A 54 6.34 2.41 -7.23
N ILE A 55 6.04 2.78 -5.98
CA ILE A 55 6.55 2.08 -4.77
C ILE A 55 6.14 0.60 -4.79
N LEU A 56 4.90 0.31 -5.16
CA LEU A 56 4.36 -1.04 -5.22
C LEU A 56 4.76 -1.82 -6.48
N GLY A 57 5.39 -1.17 -7.46
CA GLY A 57 5.77 -1.77 -8.73
C GLY A 57 4.58 -2.23 -9.57
N HIS A 58 3.43 -1.56 -9.45
CA HIS A 58 2.23 -1.90 -10.23
C HIS A 58 2.37 -1.41 -11.68
N GLN A 59 2.15 -2.30 -12.65
CA GLN A 59 2.20 -1.95 -14.06
C GLN A 59 1.01 -1.09 -14.49
N LYS A 60 -0.17 -1.31 -13.88
CA LYS A 60 -1.40 -0.60 -14.21
C LYS A 60 -1.92 0.13 -12.98
N ILE A 61 -2.33 1.38 -13.16
CA ILE A 61 -2.89 2.19 -12.07
C ILE A 61 -4.11 1.52 -11.42
N GLY A 62 -4.92 0.80 -12.21
CA GLY A 62 -6.08 0.04 -11.70
C GLY A 62 -5.75 -0.96 -10.58
N GLN A 63 -4.51 -1.46 -10.49
CA GLN A 63 -4.07 -2.32 -9.39
C GLN A 63 -3.93 -1.52 -8.08
N THR A 64 -3.49 -0.26 -8.16
CA THR A 64 -3.31 0.64 -7.02
C THR A 64 -4.62 1.33 -6.63
N MET A 65 -5.56 1.49 -7.57
CA MET A 65 -6.87 2.11 -7.28
C MET A 65 -7.66 1.40 -6.18
N ALA A 66 -7.33 0.15 -5.84
CA ALA A 66 -7.87 -0.53 -4.66
C ALA A 66 -7.70 0.27 -3.36
N TYR A 67 -6.71 1.17 -3.27
CA TYR A 67 -6.43 1.99 -2.09
C TYR A 67 -6.96 3.43 -2.18
N SER A 68 -7.56 3.85 -3.30
CA SER A 68 -7.90 5.26 -3.51
C SER A 68 -8.94 5.79 -2.51
N HIS A 69 -9.83 4.91 -2.04
CA HIS A 69 -10.87 5.26 -1.06
C HIS A 69 -10.31 5.60 0.33
N PHE A 70 -9.02 5.36 0.59
CA PHE A 70 -8.35 5.79 1.81
C PHE A 70 -7.79 7.21 1.73
N ALA A 71 -7.73 7.81 0.54
CA ALA A 71 -7.24 9.17 0.39
C ALA A 71 -8.19 10.15 1.08
N PRO A 72 -7.68 11.18 1.77
CA PRO A 72 -8.52 12.28 2.25
C PRO A 72 -9.15 13.04 1.08
N GLU A 73 -10.22 13.78 1.35
CA GLU A 73 -10.86 14.61 0.33
C GLU A 73 -9.91 15.72 -0.15
N HIS A 74 -9.73 15.84 -1.46
CA HIS A 74 -8.81 16.80 -2.09
C HIS A 74 -9.54 17.88 -2.89
N LEU A 75 -10.84 18.11 -2.65
CA LEU A 75 -11.64 19.04 -3.45
C LEU A 75 -11.07 20.46 -3.45
N ILE A 76 -10.47 20.89 -2.34
CA ILE A 76 -9.83 22.21 -2.21
C ILE A 76 -8.56 22.32 -3.09
N GLN A 77 -7.83 21.22 -3.29
CA GLN A 77 -6.64 21.19 -4.16
C GLN A 77 -6.97 21.37 -5.64
N ALA A 78 -8.24 21.31 -6.05
CA ALA A 78 -8.62 21.66 -7.42
C ALA A 78 -8.69 23.19 -7.62
N VAL A 79 -8.86 23.95 -6.53
CA VAL A 79 -8.99 25.40 -6.54
C VAL A 79 -7.65 26.06 -6.21
N GLU A 80 -6.99 25.70 -5.12
CA GLU A 80 -5.80 26.45 -4.65
C GLU A 80 -4.62 26.56 -5.63
N PRO A 81 -4.23 25.52 -6.40
CA PRO A 81 -3.14 25.59 -7.37
C PRO A 81 -3.62 25.99 -8.78
N ASN A 82 -4.81 26.58 -8.91
CA ASN A 82 -5.32 26.98 -10.22
C ASN A 82 -4.52 28.19 -10.77
N PRO A 83 -4.24 28.25 -12.08
CA PRO A 83 -3.41 29.32 -12.68
C PRO A 83 -4.13 30.66 -12.85
N LEU A 84 -5.38 30.79 -12.37
CA LEU A 84 -6.23 31.96 -12.54
C LEU A 84 -6.33 32.84 -11.27
N GLU A 85 -5.97 32.29 -10.10
CA GLU A 85 -5.81 33.08 -8.88
C GLU A 85 -4.34 33.56 -8.79
N ASN A 86 -4.15 34.88 -8.84
CA ASN A 86 -2.88 35.58 -8.63
C ASN A 86 -2.65 35.85 -7.14
#